data_AF-A0A438G4Q0-F1
#
_entry.id   AF-A0A438G4Q0-F1
#
_cell.length_a   1.000
_cell.length_b   1.000
_cell.length_c   1.000
_cell.angle_alpha   90.00
_cell.angle_beta   90.00
_cell.angle_gamma   90.00
#
_symmetry.space_group_name_H-M   'P 1'
#
loop_
_entity.id
_entity.type
_entity.pdbx_description
1 polymer ?
#
loop_
_entity_poly.entity_id
_entity_poly.type
_entity_poly.pdbx_seq_one_letter_code
_entity_poly.pdbx_strand_id
1 'polypeptide(L)'
;MVFGLEGTLPQELLANEQIRYQLNIGLDMMNQAVEGMEVVQPGLRENISYLRVLEQRQFEAQQKAAADARQQAAASLGGTTQMDGIGGVLEMSLKEVIEAHAQQHELLFKPKPGRMYNGHQIYGFGNISIIVDSLNQKVFAQHEERWSLVTLEQLLEMHKNSILK
;
A
#
# COMPACT_ATOMS: atom_id res chain seq x y z
N MET A 1 30.89 9.72 21.64
CA MET A 1 31.62 8.93 20.61
C MET A 1 30.98 7.56 20.54
N VAL A 2 30.04 7.35 19.61
CA VAL A 2 29.47 6.02 19.34
C VAL A 2 30.08 5.55 18.02
N PHE A 3 31.21 4.85 18.13
CA PHE A 3 31.81 4.16 16.99
C PHE A 3 31.40 2.68 17.06
N GLY A 4 30.94 2.13 15.94
CA GLY A 4 31.42 0.80 15.57
C GLY A 4 30.42 -0.31 15.23
N LEU A 5 29.22 -0.04 14.71
CA LEU A 5 28.49 -1.10 13.97
C LEU A 5 28.86 -1.11 12.48
N GLU A 6 29.09 0.06 11.89
CA GLU A 6 29.52 0.25 10.49
C GLU A 6 30.78 -0.56 10.10
N GLY A 7 31.70 -0.77 11.05
CA GLY A 7 32.95 -1.51 10.82
C GLY A 7 32.87 -3.02 11.08
N THR A 8 31.73 -3.53 11.55
CA THR A 8 31.56 -4.96 11.93
C THR A 8 30.68 -5.74 10.97
N LEU A 9 30.07 -5.08 9.99
CA LEU A 9 29.15 -5.68 9.04
C LEU A 9 29.92 -6.30 7.85
N PRO A 10 29.67 -7.58 7.53
CA PRO A 10 30.17 -8.21 6.31
C PRO A 10 29.87 -7.38 5.06
N GLN A 11 30.83 -7.28 4.14
CA GLN A 11 30.67 -6.51 2.89
C GLN A 11 29.53 -7.02 2.02
N GLU A 12 29.21 -8.30 2.11
CA GLU A 12 28.09 -8.94 1.41
C GLU A 12 26.74 -8.39 1.87
N LEU A 13 26.61 -8.04 3.15
CA LEU A 13 25.40 -7.41 3.69
C LEU A 13 25.31 -5.94 3.32
N LEU A 14 26.46 -5.25 3.26
CA LEU A 14 26.53 -3.87 2.77
C LEU A 14 26.30 -3.76 1.26
N ALA A 15 26.59 -4.80 0.48
CA ALA A 15 26.27 -4.82 -0.94
C ALA A 15 24.75 -4.86 -1.21
N ASN A 16 23.95 -5.22 -0.21
CA ASN A 16 22.49 -5.25 -0.33
C ASN A 16 21.89 -3.88 0.05
N GLU A 17 21.32 -3.20 -0.94
CA GLU A 17 20.71 -1.87 -0.76
C GLU A 17 19.59 -1.85 0.28
N GLN A 18 18.79 -2.92 0.39
CA GLN A 18 17.71 -3.01 1.38
C GLN A 18 18.27 -3.09 2.81
N ILE A 19 19.34 -3.86 3.00
CA ILE A 19 19.99 -3.99 4.31
C ILE A 19 20.61 -2.65 4.73
N ARG A 20 21.29 -1.97 3.80
CA ARG A 20 21.82 -0.62 4.04
C ARG A 20 20.73 0.38 4.40
N TYR A 21 19.61 0.35 3.69
CA TYR A 21 18.49 1.25 3.95
C TYR A 21 17.91 1.03 5.35
N GLN A 22 17.63 -0.22 5.74
CA GLN A 22 17.10 -0.54 7.06
C GLN A 22 18.09 -0.23 8.20
N LEU A 23 19.38 -0.44 7.97
CA LEU A 23 20.41 -0.08 8.95
C LEU A 23 20.47 1.43 9.19
N ASN A 24 20.46 2.23 8.12
CA ASN A 24 20.46 3.69 8.22
C ASN A 24 19.23 4.21 9.00
N ILE A 25 18.07 3.62 8.76
CA ILE A 25 16.85 3.92 9.52
C ILE A 25 17.05 3.60 11.02
N GLY A 26 17.59 2.43 11.33
CA GLY A 26 17.91 2.04 12.71
C GLY A 26 18.84 3.03 13.41
N LEU A 27 19.90 3.45 12.73
CA LEU A 27 20.87 4.42 13.24
C LEU A 27 20.24 5.79 13.48
N ASP A 28 19.39 6.25 12.57
CA ASP A 28 18.67 7.52 12.72
C ASP A 28 17.74 7.49 13.94
N MET A 29 16.99 6.39 14.12
CA MET A 29 16.16 6.19 15.32
C MET A 29 16.99 6.19 16.61
N MET A 30 18.17 5.59 16.60
CA MET A 30 19.07 5.59 17.76
C MET A 30 19.58 7.01 18.07
N ASN A 31 19.93 7.80 17.05
CA ASN A 31 20.35 9.19 17.23
C ASN A 31 19.20 10.03 17.81
N GLN A 32 17.99 9.88 17.28
CA GLN A 32 16.79 10.53 17.81
C GLN A 32 16.55 10.17 19.28
N ALA A 33 16.69 8.89 19.64
CA ALA A 33 16.54 8.42 21.02
C ALA A 33 17.58 9.04 21.96
N VAL A 34 18.84 9.11 21.51
CA VAL A 34 19.95 9.70 22.27
C VAL A 34 19.76 11.20 22.47
N GLU A 35 19.20 11.89 21.47
CA GLU A 35 18.85 13.31 21.54
C GLU A 35 17.57 13.58 22.36
N GLY A 36 16.92 12.53 22.88
CA GLY A 36 15.69 12.64 23.67
C GLY A 36 14.45 12.99 22.84
N MET A 37 14.54 12.85 21.51
CA MET A 37 13.42 13.07 20.60
C MET A 37 12.48 11.86 20.58
N GLU A 38 11.21 12.09 20.24
CA GLU A 38 10.24 11.02 20.03
C GLU A 38 10.67 10.14 18.86
N VAL A 39 11.09 8.90 19.16
CA VAL A 39 11.45 7.89 18.16
C VAL A 39 10.17 7.37 17.54
N VAL A 40 9.92 7.73 16.29
CA VAL A 40 8.74 7.24 15.57
C VAL A 40 9.13 6.12 14.63
N GLN A 41 8.50 4.97 14.81
CA GLN A 41 8.75 3.82 13.95
C GLN A 41 8.43 4.13 12.48
N PRO A 42 9.32 3.78 11.54
CA PRO A 42 9.05 3.83 10.12
C PRO A 42 7.82 2.99 9.79
N GLY A 43 6.88 3.54 9.02
CA GLY A 43 5.60 2.92 8.73
C GLY A 43 4.48 3.31 9.69
N LEU A 44 4.79 3.80 10.90
CA LEU A 44 3.76 4.25 11.85
C LEU A 44 3.21 5.63 11.48
N ARG A 45 4.06 6.56 11.04
CA ARG A 45 3.64 7.90 10.57
C ARG A 45 2.76 7.82 9.34
N GLU A 46 3.14 6.96 8.40
CA GLU A 46 2.43 6.72 7.15
C GLU A 46 1.10 6.01 7.39
N ASN A 47 1.03 5.12 8.39
CA ASN A 47 -0.22 4.46 8.78
C ASN A 47 -1.19 5.46 9.43
N ILE A 48 -0.71 6.32 10.35
CA ILE A 48 -1.55 7.34 10.97
C ILE A 48 -2.02 8.38 9.95
N SER A 49 -1.14 8.82 9.04
CA SER A 49 -1.53 9.78 8.00
C SER A 49 -2.50 9.16 7.00
N TYR A 50 -2.28 7.91 6.59
CA TYR A 50 -3.21 7.17 5.74
C TYR A 50 -4.58 6.96 6.40
N LEU A 51 -4.62 6.53 7.66
CA LEU A 51 -5.87 6.37 8.42
C LEU A 51 -6.63 7.70 8.53
N ARG A 52 -5.93 8.81 8.81
CA ARG A 52 -6.55 10.15 8.88
C ARG A 52 -7.12 10.59 7.53
N VAL A 53 -6.38 10.38 6.43
CA VAL A 53 -6.84 10.72 5.07
C VAL A 53 -8.01 9.84 4.67
N LEU A 54 -7.99 8.55 5.03
CA LEU A 54 -9.08 7.62 4.75
C LEU A 54 -10.35 8.01 5.52
N GLU A 55 -10.25 8.30 6.81
CA GLU A 55 -11.37 8.78 7.64
C GLU A 55 -11.96 10.08 7.08
N GLN A 56 -11.10 11.04 6.73
CA GLN A 56 -11.55 12.32 6.17
C GLN A 56 -12.29 12.13 4.85
N ARG A 57 -11.73 11.33 3.93
CA ARG A 57 -12.39 11.03 2.64
C ARG A 57 -13.73 10.34 2.84
N GLN A 58 -13.83 9.41 3.79
CA GLN A 58 -15.08 8.71 4.09
C GLN A 58 -16.13 9.67 4.65
N PHE A 59 -15.73 10.58 5.54
CA PHE A 59 -16.61 11.60 6.10
C PHE A 59 -17.11 12.59 5.03
N GLU A 60 -16.23 13.04 4.14
CA GLU A 60 -16.57 13.92 3.02
C GLU A 60 -17.50 13.23 2.02
N ALA A 61 -17.24 11.96 1.69
CA ALA A 61 -18.11 11.17 0.81
C ALA A 61 -19.51 10.96 1.41
N GLN A 62 -19.60 10.71 2.72
CA GLN A 62 -20.90 10.60 3.41
C GLN A 62 -21.65 11.94 3.43
N GLN A 63 -20.97 13.06 3.68
CA GLN A 63 -21.59 14.37 3.62
C GLN A 63 -22.07 14.72 2.21
N LYS A 64 -21.27 14.41 1.18
CA LYS A 64 -21.66 14.63 -0.21
C LYS A 64 -22.85 13.75 -0.61
N ALA A 65 -22.85 12.47 -0.26
CA ALA A 65 -23.98 11.59 -0.52
C ALA A 65 -25.26 12.04 0.22
N ALA A 66 -25.14 12.55 1.44
CA ALA A 66 -26.28 13.11 2.19
C ALA A 66 -26.79 14.43 1.59
N ALA A 67 -25.91 15.26 1.03
CA ALA A 67 -26.27 16.49 0.31
C ALA A 67 -26.94 16.17 -1.04
N ASP A 68 -26.37 15.22 -1.80
CA ASP A 68 -26.92 14.75 -3.08
C ASP A 68 -28.28 14.07 -2.86
N ALA A 69 -28.46 13.27 -1.80
CA ALA A 69 -29.76 12.68 -1.44
C ALA A 69 -30.80 13.76 -1.04
N ARG A 70 -30.39 14.81 -0.32
CA ARG A 70 -31.27 15.95 -0.01
C ARG A 70 -31.62 16.76 -1.26
N GLN A 71 -30.68 16.94 -2.18
CA GLN A 71 -30.91 17.61 -3.46
C GLN A 71 -31.78 16.77 -4.40
N GLN A 72 -31.62 15.44 -4.43
CA GLN A 72 -32.47 14.53 -5.19
C GLN A 72 -33.90 14.46 -4.61
N ALA A 73 -34.05 14.53 -3.28
CA ALA A 73 -35.36 14.66 -2.64
C ALA A 73 -36.04 16.01 -2.99
N ALA A 74 -35.27 17.07 -3.21
CA ALA A 74 -35.78 18.37 -3.68
C ALA A 74 -36.01 18.44 -5.20
N ALA A 75 -35.29 17.62 -6.00
CA ALA A 75 -35.36 17.59 -7.47
C ALA A 75 -36.36 16.56 -8.02
N SER A 76 -37.04 15.77 -7.17
CA SER A 76 -38.13 14.86 -7.58
C SER A 76 -39.40 15.57 -8.11
N LEU A 77 -39.31 16.86 -8.44
CA LEU A 77 -40.32 17.63 -9.16
C LEU A 77 -39.88 18.09 -10.56
N GLY A 78 -38.71 17.71 -11.09
CA GLY A 78 -38.39 18.05 -12.47
C GLY A 78 -37.08 17.54 -13.04
N GLY A 79 -37.19 16.62 -14.01
CA GLY A 79 -36.46 16.73 -15.28
C GLY A 79 -35.02 16.23 -15.37
N THR A 80 -34.88 15.10 -16.08
CA THR A 80 -33.85 14.77 -17.10
C THR A 80 -32.36 14.85 -16.73
N THR A 81 -31.77 13.66 -16.61
CA THR A 81 -30.47 13.21 -17.15
C THR A 81 -29.53 14.29 -17.69
N GLN A 82 -28.46 14.57 -16.95
CA GLN A 82 -27.21 15.07 -17.51
C GLN A 82 -26.04 14.35 -16.82
N MET A 83 -25.34 13.56 -17.64
CA MET A 83 -24.11 12.87 -17.32
C MET A 83 -22.98 13.84 -17.69
N ASP A 84 -22.25 14.34 -16.71
CA ASP A 84 -21.07 15.17 -16.94
C ASP A 84 -20.09 15.03 -15.76
N GLY A 85 -18.80 14.83 -16.06
CA GLY A 85 -17.77 14.87 -15.03
C GLY A 85 -16.44 14.17 -15.28
N ILE A 86 -15.73 14.54 -16.36
CA ILE A 86 -14.33 15.02 -16.37
C ILE A 86 -13.28 14.07 -15.71
N GLY A 87 -12.29 13.54 -16.44
CA GLY A 87 -11.31 14.33 -17.20
C GLY A 87 -10.11 14.79 -16.36
N GLY A 88 -9.60 13.95 -15.46
CA GLY A 88 -8.27 14.09 -14.87
C GLY A 88 -7.53 12.78 -15.04
N VAL A 89 -6.40 12.77 -15.73
CA VAL A 89 -5.43 11.67 -15.62
C VAL A 89 -4.90 11.75 -14.19
N LEU A 90 -5.64 11.17 -13.25
CA LEU A 90 -5.14 10.88 -11.92
C LEU A 90 -3.98 9.92 -12.14
N GLU A 91 -2.76 10.36 -11.84
CA GLU A 91 -1.60 9.49 -11.80
C GLU A 91 -1.88 8.43 -10.72
N MET A 92 -2.37 7.27 -11.16
CA MET A 92 -2.79 6.20 -10.25
C MET A 92 -1.55 5.60 -9.60
N SER A 93 -1.57 5.49 -8.27
CA SER A 93 -0.54 4.77 -7.55
C SER A 93 -0.54 3.29 -7.96
N LEU A 94 0.62 2.61 -7.89
CA LEU A 94 0.71 1.18 -8.20
C LEU A 94 -0.32 0.33 -7.42
N LYS A 95 -0.63 0.70 -6.18
CA LYS A 95 -1.65 0.03 -5.36
C LYS A 95 -3.05 0.18 -5.97
N GLU A 96 -3.40 1.36 -6.45
CA GLU A 96 -4.68 1.62 -7.13
C GLU A 96 -4.76 0.88 -8.47
N VAL A 97 -3.66 0.79 -9.21
CA VAL A 97 -3.60 0.00 -10.45
C VAL A 97 -3.83 -1.49 -10.17
N ILE A 98 -3.18 -2.04 -9.13
CA ILE A 98 -3.38 -3.44 -8.71
C ILE A 98 -4.83 -3.64 -8.25
N GLU A 99 -5.39 -2.70 -7.50
CA GLU A 99 -6.77 -2.77 -7.01
C GLU A 99 -7.78 -2.75 -8.16
N ALA A 100 -7.66 -1.83 -9.10
CA ALA A 100 -8.51 -1.76 -10.28
C ALA A 100 -8.42 -3.04 -11.12
N HIS A 101 -7.20 -3.58 -11.30
CA HIS A 101 -6.99 -4.84 -12.00
C HIS A 101 -7.62 -6.04 -11.26
N ALA A 102 -7.52 -6.08 -9.93
CA ALA A 102 -8.19 -7.10 -9.12
C ALA A 102 -9.72 -7.01 -9.29
N GLN A 103 -10.29 -5.81 -9.17
CA GLN A 103 -11.73 -5.58 -9.30
C GLN A 103 -12.26 -5.96 -10.70
N GLN A 104 -11.50 -5.65 -11.76
CA GLN A 104 -11.84 -6.05 -13.14
C GLN A 104 -11.95 -7.57 -13.31
N HIS A 105 -11.21 -8.34 -12.51
CA HIS A 105 -11.22 -9.80 -12.51
C HIS A 105 -12.01 -10.40 -11.34
N GLU A 106 -12.86 -9.61 -10.69
CA GLU A 106 -13.70 -10.02 -9.54
C GLU A 106 -12.89 -10.53 -8.34
N LEU A 107 -11.65 -10.05 -8.19
CA LEU A 107 -10.75 -10.38 -7.09
C LEU A 107 -10.72 -9.27 -6.05
N LEU A 108 -10.43 -9.66 -4.81
CA LEU A 108 -10.20 -8.72 -3.72
C LEU A 108 -8.71 -8.40 -3.60
N PHE A 109 -8.39 -7.11 -3.50
CA PHE A 109 -7.10 -6.61 -3.08
C PHE A 109 -7.19 -6.00 -1.68
N LYS A 110 -6.67 -6.69 -0.65
CA LYS A 110 -6.81 -6.26 0.75
C LYS A 110 -5.55 -6.54 1.57
N PRO A 111 -5.18 -5.67 2.53
CA PRO A 111 -4.08 -5.98 3.44
C PRO A 111 -4.42 -7.21 4.29
N LYS A 112 -3.42 -8.05 4.60
CA LYS A 112 -3.53 -9.14 5.58
C LYS A 112 -3.05 -8.59 6.94
N PRO A 113 -3.96 -8.27 7.88
CA PRO A 113 -3.57 -7.64 9.15
C PRO A 113 -2.56 -8.49 9.94
N GLY A 114 -1.56 -7.84 10.52
CA GLY A 114 -0.50 -8.51 11.30
C GLY A 114 0.47 -9.36 10.47
N ARG A 115 0.38 -9.32 9.12
CA ARG A 115 1.30 -10.03 8.22
C ARG A 115 2.20 -9.02 7.50
N MET A 116 3.49 -9.11 7.79
CA MET A 116 4.54 -8.29 7.19
C MET A 116 5.66 -9.18 6.66
N TYR A 117 6.41 -8.69 5.67
CA TYR A 117 7.64 -9.31 5.21
C TYR A 117 8.65 -8.21 4.91
N ASN A 118 9.82 -8.26 5.57
CA ASN A 118 10.87 -7.25 5.46
C ASN A 118 10.35 -5.81 5.60
N GLY A 119 9.46 -5.56 6.56
CA GLY A 119 8.85 -4.25 6.78
C GLY A 119 7.77 -3.84 5.78
N HIS A 120 7.46 -4.67 4.78
CA HIS A 120 6.39 -4.42 3.82
C HIS A 120 5.09 -5.10 4.25
N GLN A 121 3.96 -4.38 4.10
CA GLN A 121 2.62 -4.93 4.30
C GLN A 121 2.33 -6.02 3.26
N ILE A 122 1.92 -7.19 3.72
CA ILE A 122 1.43 -8.25 2.84
C ILE A 122 -0.04 -7.97 2.49
N TYR A 123 -0.36 -8.00 1.21
CA TYR A 123 -1.72 -7.91 0.68
C TYR A 123 -2.15 -9.27 0.14
N GLY A 124 -3.45 -9.54 0.13
CA GLY A 124 -4.05 -10.59 -0.69
C GLY A 124 -4.48 -10.01 -2.03
N PHE A 125 -4.09 -10.66 -3.12
CA PHE A 125 -4.66 -10.51 -4.46
C PHE A 125 -5.41 -11.82 -4.76
N GLY A 126 -6.72 -11.83 -4.50
CA GLY A 126 -7.47 -13.08 -4.39
C GLY A 126 -6.82 -14.03 -3.37
N ASN A 127 -6.40 -15.21 -3.84
CA ASN A 127 -5.73 -16.22 -3.00
C ASN A 127 -4.21 -16.03 -2.89
N ILE A 128 -3.62 -15.12 -3.66
CA ILE A 128 -2.17 -14.93 -3.72
C ILE A 128 -1.74 -13.87 -2.70
N SER A 129 -0.71 -14.17 -1.90
CA SER A 129 -0.07 -13.16 -1.05
C SER A 129 0.91 -12.34 -1.88
N ILE A 130 0.81 -11.01 -1.82
CA ILE A 130 1.68 -10.10 -2.56
C ILE A 130 2.25 -9.02 -1.66
N ILE A 131 3.36 -8.43 -2.10
CA ILE A 131 3.96 -7.23 -1.53
C ILE A 131 4.11 -6.21 -2.64
N VAL A 132 3.83 -4.95 -2.33
CA VAL A 132 3.98 -3.84 -3.26
C VAL A 132 5.15 -2.98 -2.81
N ASP A 133 6.18 -2.93 -3.64
CA ASP A 133 7.30 -2.00 -3.51
C ASP A 133 6.95 -0.73 -4.29
N SER A 134 6.38 0.24 -3.58
CA SER A 134 5.99 1.52 -4.16
C SER A 134 7.17 2.41 -4.55
N LEU A 135 8.37 2.18 -4.00
CA LEU A 135 9.56 2.96 -4.34
C LEU A 135 10.09 2.54 -5.72
N ASN A 136 10.19 1.24 -5.96
CA ASN A 136 10.70 0.69 -7.21
C ASN A 136 9.61 0.36 -8.24
N GLN A 137 8.33 0.63 -7.91
CA GLN A 137 7.17 0.30 -8.73
C GLN A 137 7.13 -1.20 -9.11
N LYS A 138 7.38 -2.08 -8.13
CA LYS A 138 7.46 -3.54 -8.32
C LYS A 138 6.45 -4.28 -7.45
N VAL A 139 6.02 -5.44 -7.94
CA VAL A 139 5.11 -6.33 -7.20
C VAL A 139 5.76 -7.70 -7.05
N PHE A 140 5.75 -8.22 -5.82
CA PHE A 140 6.27 -9.55 -5.52
C PHE A 140 5.13 -10.45 -5.07
N ALA A 141 5.08 -11.67 -5.58
CA ALA A 141 4.13 -12.69 -5.15
C ALA A 141 4.81 -13.79 -4.36
N GLN A 142 4.08 -14.35 -3.40
CA GLN A 142 4.53 -15.52 -2.65
C GLN A 142 4.13 -16.80 -3.39
N HIS A 143 5.11 -17.67 -3.67
CA HIS A 143 4.92 -19.01 -4.20
C HIS A 143 5.87 -19.99 -3.50
N GLU A 144 5.36 -21.08 -2.95
CA GLU A 144 6.16 -22.13 -2.27
C GLU A 144 7.20 -21.54 -1.30
N GLU A 145 6.75 -20.61 -0.45
CA GLU A 145 7.56 -19.88 0.54
C GLU A 145 8.58 -18.88 0.00
N ARG A 146 8.71 -18.72 -1.31
CA ARG A 146 9.59 -17.74 -1.94
C ARG A 146 8.80 -16.53 -2.45
N TRP A 147 9.45 -15.37 -2.43
CA TRP A 147 8.94 -14.14 -3.03
C TRP A 147 9.62 -13.92 -4.38
N SER A 148 8.82 -13.78 -5.44
CA SER A 148 9.32 -13.52 -6.81
C SER A 148 8.68 -12.27 -7.40
N LEU A 149 9.46 -11.51 -8.15
CA LEU A 149 8.96 -10.37 -8.93
C LEU A 149 7.98 -10.88 -9.99
N VAL A 150 6.80 -10.25 -10.09
CA VAL A 150 5.74 -10.65 -11.02
C VAL A 150 5.03 -9.46 -11.66
N THR A 151 4.40 -9.70 -12.81
CA THR A 151 3.45 -8.76 -13.43
C THR A 151 2.01 -9.02 -12.96
N LEU A 152 1.08 -8.12 -13.30
CA LEU A 152 -0.34 -8.28 -12.96
C LEU A 152 -0.96 -9.50 -13.66
N GLU A 153 -0.56 -9.76 -14.90
CA GLU A 153 -1.03 -10.92 -15.67
C GLU A 153 -0.57 -12.23 -15.02
N GLN A 154 0.68 -12.27 -14.54
CA GLN A 154 1.22 -13.42 -13.83
C GLN A 154 0.51 -13.65 -12.49
N LEU A 155 0.14 -12.59 -11.76
CA LEU A 155 -0.68 -12.71 -10.54
C LEU A 155 -2.02 -13.38 -10.83
N LEU A 156 -2.67 -13.02 -11.94
CA LEU A 156 -3.93 -13.62 -12.34
C LEU A 156 -3.77 -15.10 -12.68
N GLU A 157 -2.71 -15.47 -13.39
CA GLU A 157 -2.39 -16.87 -13.70
C GLU A 157 -2.12 -17.68 -12.42
N MET A 158 -1.32 -17.13 -11.50
CA MET A 158 -1.06 -17.75 -10.20
C MET A 158 -2.35 -17.97 -9.41
N HIS A 159 -3.26 -16.99 -9.40
CA HIS A 159 -4.55 -17.14 -8.74
C HIS A 159 -5.39 -18.28 -9.34
N LYS A 160 -5.50 -18.36 -10.67
CA LYS A 160 -6.22 -19.45 -11.36
C LYS A 160 -5.63 -20.81 -11.01
N ASN A 161 -4.31 -20.94 -11.04
CA ASN A 161 -3.61 -22.17 -10.69
C ASN A 161 -3.78 -22.56 -9.22
N SER A 162 -3.94 -21.57 -8.33
CA SER A 162 -4.22 -21.81 -6.90
C SER A 162 -5.62 -22.36 -6.64
N ILE A 163 -6.58 -22.17 -7.55
CA ILE A 163 -7.95 -22.72 -7.40
C ILE A 163 -8.03 -24.15 -7.96
N LEU A 164 -7.16 -24.49 -8.92
CA LEU A 164 -7.13 -25.80 -9.58
C LEU A 164 -6.39 -26.90 -8.78
N LYS A 165 -5.78 -26.55 -7.65
CA LYS A 165 -5.14 -27.48 -6.70
C LYS A 165 -6.10 -27.82 -5.57
#